data_AF-A0A1I6YY32-F1
#
_entry.id   AF-A0A1I6YY32-F1
#
_cell.length_a   1.000
_cell.length_b   1.000
_cell.length_c   1.000
_cell.angle_alpha   90.00
_cell.angle_beta   90.00
_cell.angle_gamma   90.00
#
_symmetry.space_group_name_H-M   'P 1'
#
loop_
_entity.id
_entity.type
_entity.pdbx_description
1 polymer ?
#
loop_
_entity_poly.entity_id
_entity_poly.type
_entity_poly.pdbx_seq_one_letter_code
_entity_poly.pdbx_strand_id
1 'polypeptide(L)'
;MKKKIFFGCKIAIFIGLAVAVLAYGVHSMHLREPLDYAENLDAVAVTVDGEDITLRDLYFYVLYEERVVEDAATVYDDTQTRRFWNIHTNSSFVQEEAKENILGMAVHDAIFYRMSQDWQMVLTSDEKAILDNRRNDFWTDLYDVQLETLPVSYDEVNAAMKRSALAQKAQQRMVDEHEGASYAGYNWDGADYKRLKEEHEIKINKKVWNRVIIGNVSLRHDTLISID
;
A
#
# COMPACT_ATOMS: atom_id res chain seq x y z
N MET A 1 15.93 60.78 -8.36
CA MET A 1 14.70 60.01 -8.01
C MET A 1 14.63 58.58 -8.55
N LYS A 2 15.12 58.26 -9.77
CA LYS A 2 15.00 56.91 -10.37
C LYS A 2 15.70 55.75 -9.63
N LYS A 3 16.82 56.00 -8.91
CA LYS A 3 17.54 54.95 -8.16
C LYS A 3 16.78 54.40 -6.94
N LYS A 4 15.98 55.22 -6.24
CA LYS A 4 15.19 54.78 -5.07
C LYS A 4 14.02 53.87 -5.47
N ILE A 5 13.40 54.12 -6.62
CA ILE A 5 12.31 53.30 -7.17
C ILE A 5 12.85 51.92 -7.62
N PHE A 6 14.03 51.89 -8.25
CA PHE A 6 14.68 50.65 -8.68
C PHE A 6 15.17 49.78 -7.50
N PHE A 7 15.61 50.42 -6.41
CA PHE A 7 16.03 49.74 -5.18
C PHE A 7 14.84 49.17 -4.40
N GLY A 8 13.72 49.91 -4.31
CA GLY A 8 12.48 49.43 -3.70
C GLY A 8 11.86 48.24 -4.44
N CYS A 9 11.92 48.24 -5.79
CA CYS A 9 11.43 47.12 -6.60
C CYS A 9 12.26 45.85 -6.40
N LYS A 10 13.58 45.95 -6.27
CA LYS A 10 14.47 44.81 -5.96
C LYS A 10 14.24 44.24 -4.56
N ILE A 11 14.00 45.10 -3.57
CA ILE A 11 13.64 44.67 -2.20
C ILE A 11 12.31 43.93 -2.20
N ALA A 12 11.30 44.43 -2.91
CA ALA A 12 10.00 43.77 -3.02
C ALA A 12 10.11 42.39 -3.69
N ILE A 13 10.91 42.25 -4.75
CA ILE A 13 11.18 40.95 -5.40
C ILE A 13 11.89 40.01 -4.43
N PHE A 14 12.91 40.48 -3.71
CA PHE A 14 13.63 39.65 -2.74
C PHE A 14 12.74 39.18 -1.58
N ILE A 15 11.90 40.06 -1.04
CA ILE A 15 10.92 39.72 0.00
C ILE A 15 9.91 38.70 -0.55
N GLY A 16 9.39 38.91 -1.77
CA GLY A 16 8.48 37.95 -2.39
C GLY A 16 9.10 36.56 -2.59
N LEU A 17 10.38 36.52 -2.98
CA LEU A 17 11.12 35.28 -3.16
C LEU A 17 11.41 34.59 -1.82
N ALA A 18 11.76 35.34 -0.77
CA ALA A 18 11.93 34.82 0.58
C ALA A 18 10.62 34.25 1.16
N VAL A 19 9.49 34.95 0.96
CA VAL A 19 8.16 34.45 1.37
C VAL A 19 7.78 33.18 0.60
N ALA A 20 8.07 33.11 -0.70
CA ALA A 20 7.83 31.90 -1.50
C ALA A 20 8.66 30.71 -1.02
N VAL A 21 9.93 30.92 -0.67
CA VAL A 21 10.80 29.87 -0.10
C VAL A 21 10.29 29.41 1.27
N LEU A 22 9.86 30.33 2.14
CA LEU A 22 9.29 29.99 3.44
C LEU A 22 7.97 29.22 3.30
N ALA A 23 7.08 29.67 2.41
CA ALA A 23 5.82 29.00 2.13
C ALA A 23 6.05 27.59 1.53
N TYR A 24 7.02 27.45 0.62
CA TYR A 24 7.44 26.15 0.10
C TYR A 24 8.03 25.25 1.20
N GLY A 25 8.85 25.82 2.10
CA GLY A 25 9.41 25.11 3.25
C GLY A 25 8.32 24.56 4.16
N VAL A 26 7.35 25.40 4.56
CA VAL A 26 6.21 24.99 5.39
C VAL A 26 5.34 23.95 4.67
N HIS A 27 5.01 24.17 3.39
CA HIS A 27 4.25 23.20 2.61
C HIS A 27 4.98 21.86 2.48
N SER A 28 6.30 21.88 2.24
CA SER A 28 7.12 20.68 2.19
C SER A 28 7.22 19.98 3.54
N MET A 29 7.13 20.69 4.67
CA MET A 29 7.12 20.08 6.00
C MET A 29 5.81 19.34 6.25
N HIS A 30 4.65 19.95 5.94
CA HIS A 30 3.35 19.26 6.05
C HIS A 30 3.25 18.03 5.15
N LEU A 31 3.89 18.04 3.97
CA LEU A 31 3.96 16.86 3.09
C LEU A 31 4.84 15.72 3.64
N ARG A 32 5.62 15.97 4.69
CA ARG A 32 6.47 14.97 5.36
C ARG A 32 5.86 14.41 6.65
N GLU A 33 4.79 15.03 7.16
CA GLU A 33 4.13 14.52 8.36
C GLU A 33 3.48 13.16 8.07
N PRO A 34 3.64 12.16 8.96
CA PRO A 34 2.92 10.90 8.84
C PRO A 34 1.42 11.14 8.65
N LEU A 35 0.80 10.32 7.81
CA LEU A 35 -0.64 10.33 7.60
C LEU A 35 -1.29 9.36 8.58
N ASP A 36 -2.31 9.82 9.30
CA ASP A 36 -3.17 8.91 10.07
C ASP A 36 -4.02 8.10 9.09
N TYR A 37 -3.78 6.79 9.06
CA TYR A 37 -4.43 5.90 8.10
C TYR A 37 -5.95 5.81 8.34
N ALA A 38 -6.37 5.71 9.60
CA ALA A 38 -7.77 5.50 9.97
C ALA A 38 -8.62 6.74 9.67
N GLU A 39 -8.05 7.93 9.78
CA GLU A 39 -8.74 9.18 9.47
C GLU A 39 -8.78 9.53 7.98
N ASN A 40 -8.03 8.81 7.13
CA ASN A 40 -7.84 9.14 5.72
C ASN A 40 -8.18 7.98 4.77
N LEU A 41 -9.08 7.08 5.19
CA LEU A 41 -9.45 5.88 4.43
C LEU A 41 -9.84 6.15 2.97
N ASP A 42 -10.52 7.26 2.70
CA ASP A 42 -11.00 7.58 1.35
C ASP A 42 -9.92 8.31 0.49
N ALA A 43 -8.71 8.49 1.02
CA ALA A 43 -7.61 9.06 0.26
C ALA A 43 -7.11 8.08 -0.81
N VAL A 44 -7.03 8.55 -2.05
CA VAL A 44 -6.53 7.75 -3.18
C VAL A 44 -5.03 7.52 -3.03
N ALA A 45 -4.62 6.25 -2.98
CA ALA A 45 -3.23 5.84 -2.88
C ALA A 45 -2.61 5.52 -4.24
N VAL A 46 -3.38 4.89 -5.13
CA VAL A 46 -2.98 4.58 -6.50
C VAL A 46 -4.20 4.58 -7.42
N THR A 47 -4.02 5.00 -8.66
CA THR A 47 -5.02 4.88 -9.72
C THR A 47 -4.52 3.87 -10.76
N VAL A 48 -5.38 2.94 -11.18
CA VAL A 48 -5.10 1.92 -12.21
C VAL A 48 -6.14 2.07 -13.31
N ASP A 49 -5.72 2.41 -14.53
CA ASP A 49 -6.59 2.60 -15.71
C ASP A 49 -7.78 3.55 -15.46
N GLY A 50 -7.55 4.59 -14.65
CA GLY A 50 -8.55 5.58 -14.27
C GLY A 50 -9.46 5.19 -13.10
N GLU A 51 -9.30 4.00 -12.53
CA GLU A 51 -9.99 3.57 -11.31
C GLU A 51 -9.12 3.82 -10.07
N ASP A 52 -9.69 4.51 -9.09
CA ASP A 52 -8.98 4.88 -7.87
C ASP A 52 -9.02 3.75 -6.83
N ILE A 53 -7.85 3.44 -6.28
CA ILE A 53 -7.67 2.53 -5.15
C ILE A 53 -7.32 3.39 -3.92
N THR A 54 -8.21 3.39 -2.95
CA THR A 54 -8.09 4.20 -1.73
C THR A 54 -7.33 3.47 -0.63
N LEU A 55 -6.98 4.16 0.47
CA LEU A 55 -6.42 3.51 1.64
C LEU A 55 -7.39 2.45 2.21
N ARG A 56 -8.70 2.68 2.16
CA ARG A 56 -9.72 1.69 2.52
C ARG A 56 -9.56 0.39 1.72
N ASP A 57 -9.35 0.50 0.42
CA ASP A 57 -9.19 -0.66 -0.47
C ASP A 57 -7.88 -1.41 -0.23
N LEU A 58 -6.82 -0.69 0.17
CA LEU A 58 -5.52 -1.26 0.47
C LEU A 58 -5.47 -2.00 1.82
N TYR A 59 -6.43 -1.78 2.70
CA TYR A 59 -6.30 -2.20 4.09
C TYR A 59 -6.16 -3.73 4.28
N PHE A 60 -6.81 -4.53 3.44
CA PHE A 60 -6.60 -5.99 3.42
C PHE A 60 -5.12 -6.36 3.18
N TYR A 61 -4.49 -5.73 2.19
CA TYR A 61 -3.09 -5.98 1.87
C TYR A 61 -2.16 -5.47 2.97
N VAL A 62 -2.51 -4.36 3.62
CA VAL A 62 -1.79 -3.85 4.80
C VAL A 62 -1.85 -4.84 5.95
N LEU A 63 -3.03 -5.35 6.31
CA LEU A 63 -3.17 -6.36 7.36
C LEU A 63 -2.33 -7.60 7.09
N TYR A 64 -2.42 -8.11 5.85
CA TYR A 64 -1.70 -9.29 5.41
C TYR A 64 -0.18 -9.09 5.51
N GLU A 65 0.34 -8.00 4.92
CA GLU A 65 1.78 -7.75 4.86
C GLU A 65 2.34 -7.41 6.25
N GLU A 66 1.62 -6.61 7.05
CA GLU A 66 2.04 -6.30 8.41
C GLU A 66 2.14 -7.57 9.25
N ARG A 67 1.19 -8.50 9.14
CA ARG A 67 1.28 -9.80 9.81
C ARG A 67 2.50 -10.60 9.34
N VAL A 68 2.69 -10.75 8.02
CA VAL A 68 3.78 -11.55 7.46
C VAL A 68 5.15 -11.03 7.92
N VAL A 69 5.35 -9.72 7.92
CA VAL A 69 6.61 -9.12 8.37
C VAL A 69 6.75 -9.17 9.88
N GLU A 70 5.66 -9.03 10.65
CA GLU A 70 5.68 -9.16 12.11
C GLU A 70 5.99 -10.59 12.57
N ASP A 71 5.51 -11.60 11.86
CA ASP A 71 5.88 -13.01 12.11
C ASP A 71 7.40 -13.20 11.95
N ALA A 72 7.97 -12.65 10.88
CA ALA A 72 9.41 -12.69 10.65
C ALA A 72 10.19 -11.88 11.72
N ALA A 73 9.66 -10.73 12.14
CA ALA A 73 10.22 -9.90 13.19
C ALA A 73 10.24 -10.62 14.55
N THR A 74 9.16 -11.33 14.88
CA THR A 74 9.02 -12.12 16.12
C THR A 74 10.02 -13.27 16.17
N VAL A 75 10.27 -13.93 15.03
CA VAL A 75 11.31 -14.96 14.95
C VAL A 75 12.72 -14.37 15.15
N TYR A 76 12.93 -13.12 14.75
CA TYR A 76 14.21 -12.42 14.90
C TYR A 76 14.46 -11.92 16.34
N ASP A 77 13.50 -11.18 16.91
CA ASP A 77 13.50 -10.67 18.29
C ASP A 77 12.04 -10.37 18.71
N ASP A 78 11.45 -11.28 19.48
CA ASP A 78 10.07 -11.20 19.96
C ASP A 78 9.82 -10.06 20.96
N THR A 79 10.88 -9.44 21.51
CA THR A 79 10.76 -8.32 22.45
C THR A 79 10.85 -6.96 21.78
N GLN A 80 11.45 -6.88 20.58
CA GLN A 80 11.74 -5.63 19.89
C GLN A 80 11.53 -5.74 18.37
N THR A 81 10.36 -6.24 17.96
CA THR A 81 9.99 -6.41 16.54
C THR A 81 10.13 -5.13 15.71
N ARG A 82 9.92 -3.94 16.32
CA ARG A 82 10.14 -2.63 15.65
C ARG A 82 11.55 -2.45 15.09
N ARG A 83 12.56 -3.06 15.70
CA ARG A 83 13.93 -3.00 15.17
C ARG A 83 14.03 -3.67 13.82
N PHE A 84 13.34 -4.81 13.64
CA PHE A 84 13.29 -5.54 12.38
C PHE A 84 12.70 -4.70 11.25
N TRP A 85 11.58 -4.01 11.50
CA TRP A 85 10.96 -3.08 10.55
C TRP A 85 11.89 -1.97 10.05
N ASN A 86 12.87 -1.56 10.87
CA ASN A 86 13.84 -0.53 10.55
C ASN A 86 15.18 -1.10 10.04
N ILE A 87 15.30 -2.42 9.83
CA ILE A 87 16.50 -3.01 9.23
C ILE A 87 16.61 -2.51 7.79
N HIS A 88 17.80 -2.03 7.46
CA HIS A 88 18.19 -1.72 6.09
C HIS A 88 18.89 -2.96 5.51
N THR A 89 18.30 -3.55 4.48
CA THR A 89 18.90 -4.64 3.68
C THR A 89 19.90 -4.05 2.68
N ASN A 90 20.40 -4.82 1.71
CA ASN A 90 21.39 -4.30 0.75
C ASN A 90 20.84 -3.21 -0.21
N SER A 91 19.51 -3.00 -0.25
CA SER A 91 18.86 -2.05 -1.17
C SER A 91 17.78 -1.13 -0.56
N SER A 92 17.18 -1.51 0.56
CA SER A 92 15.95 -0.88 1.06
C SER A 92 15.73 -1.16 2.56
N PHE A 93 14.87 -0.37 3.20
CA PHE A 93 14.34 -0.73 4.51
C PHE A 93 13.24 -1.78 4.36
N VAL A 94 13.12 -2.70 5.33
CA VAL A 94 12.02 -3.69 5.38
C VAL A 94 10.64 -3.02 5.25
N GLN A 95 10.47 -1.86 5.89
CA GLN A 95 9.23 -1.07 5.77
C GLN A 95 8.94 -0.60 4.33
N GLU A 96 9.96 -0.24 3.56
CA GLU A 96 9.79 0.20 2.16
C GLU A 96 9.50 -1.00 1.25
N GLU A 97 10.14 -2.15 1.50
CA GLU A 97 9.83 -3.41 0.81
C GLU A 97 8.37 -3.83 1.06
N ALA A 98 7.90 -3.75 2.31
CA ALA A 98 6.50 -4.01 2.65
C ALA A 98 5.54 -3.07 1.90
N LYS A 99 5.90 -1.78 1.75
CA LYS A 99 5.10 -0.82 0.96
C LYS A 99 5.03 -1.20 -0.51
N GLU A 100 6.15 -1.63 -1.09
CA GLU A 100 6.20 -2.10 -2.47
C GLU A 100 5.36 -3.36 -2.66
N ASN A 101 5.41 -4.31 -1.72
CA ASN A 101 4.60 -5.53 -1.74
C ASN A 101 3.11 -5.22 -1.68
N ILE A 102 2.68 -4.35 -0.75
CA ILE A 102 1.27 -3.94 -0.61
C ILE A 102 0.72 -3.34 -1.90
N LEU A 103 1.43 -2.36 -2.48
CA LEU A 103 1.01 -1.77 -3.76
C LEU A 103 1.11 -2.76 -4.92
N GLY A 104 2.14 -3.61 -4.93
CA GLY A 104 2.35 -4.64 -5.93
C GLY A 104 1.17 -5.59 -6.01
N MET A 105 0.78 -6.15 -4.86
CA MET A 105 -0.38 -7.04 -4.72
C MET A 105 -1.70 -6.34 -5.05
N ALA A 106 -1.92 -5.13 -4.56
CA ALA A 106 -3.17 -4.40 -4.80
C ALA A 106 -3.36 -4.04 -6.29
N VAL A 107 -2.31 -3.55 -6.95
CA VAL A 107 -2.35 -3.23 -8.39
C VAL A 107 -2.49 -4.50 -9.23
N HIS A 108 -1.79 -5.57 -8.85
CA HIS A 108 -1.93 -6.89 -9.48
C HIS A 108 -3.38 -7.36 -9.44
N ASP A 109 -3.96 -7.38 -8.25
CA ASP A 109 -5.32 -7.84 -8.07
C ASP A 109 -6.32 -6.92 -8.77
N ALA A 110 -6.10 -5.60 -8.81
CA ALA A 110 -6.97 -4.69 -9.55
C ALA A 110 -7.00 -5.01 -11.05
N ILE A 111 -5.83 -5.21 -11.68
CA ILE A 111 -5.72 -5.57 -13.11
C ILE A 111 -6.45 -6.89 -13.39
N PHE A 112 -6.12 -7.94 -12.65
CA PHE A 112 -6.71 -9.25 -12.87
C PHE A 112 -8.19 -9.31 -12.46
N TYR A 113 -8.61 -8.56 -11.45
CA TYR A 113 -10.01 -8.46 -11.07
C TYR A 113 -10.83 -7.81 -12.20
N ARG A 114 -10.32 -6.77 -12.84
CA ARG A 114 -10.96 -6.18 -14.02
C ARG A 114 -11.08 -7.18 -15.17
N MET A 115 -10.02 -7.94 -15.44
CA MET A 115 -10.10 -9.04 -16.42
C MET A 115 -11.17 -10.08 -16.04
N SER A 116 -11.28 -10.42 -14.76
CA SER A 116 -12.33 -11.32 -14.27
C SER A 116 -13.73 -10.77 -14.54
N GLN A 117 -13.93 -9.45 -14.45
CA GLN A 117 -15.20 -8.78 -14.75
C GLN A 117 -15.49 -8.80 -16.25
N ASP A 118 -14.49 -8.47 -17.09
CA ASP A 118 -14.61 -8.49 -18.55
C ASP A 118 -14.93 -9.89 -19.07
N TRP A 119 -14.36 -10.91 -18.43
CA TRP A 119 -14.64 -12.32 -18.70
C TRP A 119 -15.87 -12.87 -17.98
N GLN A 120 -16.59 -12.03 -17.24
CA GLN A 120 -17.81 -12.37 -16.50
C GLN A 120 -17.62 -13.59 -15.58
N MET A 121 -16.43 -13.69 -14.97
CA MET A 121 -16.07 -14.81 -14.11
C MET A 121 -16.84 -14.75 -12.79
N VAL A 122 -17.23 -15.93 -12.32
CA VAL A 122 -17.81 -16.12 -11.00
C VAL A 122 -17.09 -17.24 -10.28
N LEU A 123 -17.01 -17.15 -8.96
CA LEU A 123 -16.50 -18.24 -8.15
C LEU A 123 -17.49 -19.41 -8.19
N THR A 124 -16.99 -20.61 -8.45
CA THR A 124 -17.74 -21.87 -8.31
C THR A 124 -18.05 -22.14 -6.83
N SER A 125 -18.90 -23.12 -6.55
CA SER A 125 -19.19 -23.52 -5.17
C SER A 125 -17.92 -23.97 -4.42
N ASP A 126 -17.04 -24.72 -5.09
CA ASP A 126 -15.80 -25.21 -4.49
C ASP A 126 -14.82 -24.06 -4.22
N GLU A 127 -14.69 -23.11 -5.16
CA GLU A 127 -13.85 -21.93 -4.98
C GLU A 127 -14.38 -21.01 -3.87
N LYS A 128 -15.70 -20.92 -3.68
CA LYS A 128 -16.30 -20.20 -2.54
C LYS A 128 -15.95 -20.88 -1.21
N ALA A 129 -16.03 -22.20 -1.14
CA ALA A 129 -15.64 -22.94 0.05
C ALA A 129 -14.15 -22.74 0.38
N ILE A 130 -13.28 -22.71 -0.64
CA ILE A 130 -11.85 -22.39 -0.47
C ILE A 130 -11.67 -20.96 0.04
N LEU A 131 -12.40 -19.98 -0.53
CA LEU A 131 -12.35 -18.59 -0.06
C LEU A 131 -12.82 -18.45 1.39
N ASP A 132 -13.87 -19.15 1.79
CA ASP A 132 -14.40 -19.10 3.15
C ASP A 132 -13.41 -19.70 4.15
N ASN A 133 -12.75 -20.81 3.81
CA ASN A 133 -11.66 -21.35 4.63
C ASN A 133 -10.49 -20.36 4.74
N ARG A 134 -10.06 -19.76 3.62
CA ARG A 134 -8.99 -18.75 3.62
C ARG A 134 -9.33 -17.53 4.46
N ARG A 135 -10.59 -17.09 4.46
CA ARG A 135 -11.07 -16.00 5.33
C ARG A 135 -10.98 -16.40 6.79
N ASN A 136 -11.44 -17.59 7.14
CA ASN A 136 -11.36 -18.09 8.50
C ASN A 136 -9.90 -18.13 8.99
N ASP A 137 -9.01 -18.68 8.18
CA ASP A 137 -7.58 -18.76 8.50
C ASP A 137 -6.98 -17.35 8.64
N PHE A 138 -7.26 -16.45 7.69
CA PHE A 138 -6.80 -15.07 7.74
C PHE A 138 -7.20 -14.37 9.04
N TRP A 139 -8.47 -14.44 9.44
CA TRP A 139 -8.95 -13.80 10.68
C TRP A 139 -8.42 -14.45 11.94
N THR A 140 -8.22 -15.78 11.94
CA THR A 140 -7.68 -16.52 13.08
C THR A 140 -6.21 -16.22 13.30
N ASP A 141 -5.48 -15.95 12.22
CA ASP A 141 -4.04 -15.69 12.27
C ASP A 141 -3.67 -14.23 12.56
N LEU A 142 -4.62 -13.28 12.55
CA LEU A 142 -4.32 -11.89 12.89
C LEU A 142 -3.98 -11.74 14.37
N TYR A 143 -3.05 -10.84 14.69
CA TYR A 143 -2.78 -10.45 16.07
C TYR A 143 -3.99 -9.73 16.69
N ASP A 144 -4.22 -9.91 17.99
CA ASP A 144 -5.31 -9.25 18.73
C ASP A 144 -5.31 -7.73 18.50
N VAL A 145 -4.13 -7.10 18.52
CA VAL A 145 -3.98 -5.65 18.27
C VAL A 145 -4.45 -5.22 16.87
N GLN A 146 -4.30 -6.08 15.86
CA GLN A 146 -4.78 -5.79 14.51
C GLN A 146 -6.31 -5.83 14.48
N LEU A 147 -6.93 -6.78 15.19
CA LEU A 147 -8.39 -6.89 15.31
C LEU A 147 -9.00 -5.73 16.08
N GLU A 148 -8.33 -5.26 17.13
CA GLU A 148 -8.79 -4.13 17.96
C GLU A 148 -8.68 -2.77 17.27
N THR A 149 -7.86 -2.65 16.24
CA THR A 149 -7.55 -1.37 15.57
C THR A 149 -8.06 -1.27 14.14
N LEU A 150 -8.94 -2.18 13.71
CA LEU A 150 -9.53 -2.18 12.37
C LEU A 150 -10.27 -0.84 12.08
N PRO A 151 -9.80 -0.03 11.12
CA PRO A 151 -10.48 1.18 10.70
C PRO A 151 -11.58 0.89 9.65
N VAL A 152 -11.68 -0.34 9.17
CA VAL A 152 -12.70 -0.83 8.22
C VAL A 152 -13.39 -2.06 8.79
N SER A 153 -14.57 -2.38 8.29
CA SER A 153 -15.35 -3.55 8.71
C SER A 153 -14.77 -4.88 8.22
N TYR A 154 -15.12 -5.96 8.91
CA TYR A 154 -14.84 -7.33 8.46
C TYR A 154 -15.40 -7.60 7.06
N ASP A 155 -16.58 -7.06 6.74
CA ASP A 155 -17.21 -7.22 5.43
C ASP A 155 -16.41 -6.55 4.31
N GLU A 156 -15.83 -5.36 4.58
CA GLU A 156 -14.96 -4.67 3.62
C GLU A 156 -13.68 -5.48 3.34
N VAL A 157 -13.04 -6.03 4.38
CA VAL A 157 -11.86 -6.90 4.21
C VAL A 157 -12.24 -8.20 3.50
N ASN A 158 -13.34 -8.85 3.89
CA ASN A 158 -13.83 -10.06 3.22
C ASN A 158 -14.19 -9.80 1.75
N ALA A 159 -14.69 -8.61 1.41
CA ALA A 159 -14.94 -8.20 0.04
C ALA A 159 -13.64 -8.03 -0.75
N ALA A 160 -12.60 -7.43 -0.16
CA ALA A 160 -11.27 -7.36 -0.76
C ALA A 160 -10.68 -8.76 -1.02
N MET A 161 -10.79 -9.68 -0.06
CA MET A 161 -10.36 -11.08 -0.24
C MET A 161 -11.12 -11.78 -1.38
N LYS A 162 -12.42 -11.48 -1.56
CA LYS A 162 -13.20 -12.01 -2.68
C LYS A 162 -12.72 -11.44 -4.02
N ARG A 163 -12.40 -10.15 -4.08
CA ARG A 163 -11.81 -9.54 -5.28
C ARG A 163 -10.48 -10.21 -5.62
N SER A 164 -9.61 -10.42 -4.62
CA SER A 164 -8.35 -11.16 -4.79
C SER A 164 -8.57 -12.59 -5.30
N ALA A 165 -9.56 -13.33 -4.79
CA ALA A 165 -9.88 -14.66 -5.30
C ALA A 165 -10.33 -14.68 -6.76
N LEU A 166 -11.12 -13.67 -7.19
CA LEU A 166 -11.51 -13.52 -8.59
C LEU A 166 -10.32 -13.11 -9.47
N ALA A 167 -9.41 -12.26 -8.96
CA ALA A 167 -8.16 -11.93 -9.61
C ALA A 167 -7.27 -13.17 -9.83
N GLN A 168 -7.08 -14.01 -8.80
CA GLN A 168 -6.34 -15.26 -8.90
C GLN A 168 -6.96 -16.23 -9.92
N LYS A 169 -8.29 -16.25 -10.02
CA LYS A 169 -8.99 -17.05 -11.05
C LYS A 169 -8.71 -16.54 -12.46
N ALA A 170 -8.71 -15.21 -12.65
CA ALA A 170 -8.32 -14.60 -13.92
C ALA A 170 -6.84 -14.84 -14.25
N GLN A 171 -5.95 -14.75 -13.26
CA GLN A 171 -4.53 -15.11 -13.39
C GLN A 171 -4.38 -16.55 -13.88
N GLN A 172 -5.11 -17.51 -13.30
CA GLN A 172 -5.08 -18.90 -13.76
C GLN A 172 -5.50 -19.04 -15.22
N ARG A 173 -6.55 -18.32 -15.65
CA ARG A 173 -6.96 -18.33 -17.05
C ARG A 173 -5.86 -17.80 -17.98
N MET A 174 -5.12 -16.75 -17.58
CA MET A 174 -3.97 -16.28 -18.36
C MET A 174 -2.90 -17.35 -18.52
N VAL A 175 -2.62 -18.12 -17.46
CA VAL A 175 -1.69 -19.26 -17.52
C VAL A 175 -2.18 -20.30 -18.53
N ASP A 176 -3.47 -20.64 -18.48
CA ASP A 176 -4.05 -21.66 -19.35
C ASP A 176 -4.06 -21.25 -20.84
N GLU A 177 -4.18 -19.94 -21.11
CA GLU A 177 -4.25 -19.40 -22.47
C GLU A 177 -2.88 -19.09 -23.10
N HIS A 178 -1.80 -18.99 -22.31
CA HIS A 178 -0.46 -18.62 -22.79
C HIS A 178 0.52 -19.79 -22.68
N GLU A 179 0.96 -20.33 -23.82
CA GLU A 179 1.92 -21.44 -23.85
C GLU A 179 3.24 -21.06 -23.16
N GLY A 180 3.68 -21.91 -22.22
CA GLY A 180 4.91 -21.70 -21.45
C GLY A 180 4.77 -20.74 -20.27
N ALA A 181 3.59 -20.15 -20.05
CA ALA A 181 3.32 -19.36 -18.85
C ALA A 181 3.23 -20.26 -17.61
N SER A 182 3.48 -19.66 -16.45
CA SER A 182 3.29 -20.31 -15.16
C SER A 182 2.55 -19.38 -14.22
N TYR A 183 1.88 -19.95 -13.21
CA TYR A 183 1.21 -19.15 -12.19
C TYR A 183 2.17 -18.16 -11.53
N ALA A 184 3.36 -18.62 -11.12
CA ALA A 184 4.40 -17.77 -10.55
C ALA A 184 4.91 -16.68 -11.51
N GLY A 185 4.89 -16.94 -12.81
CA GLY A 185 5.24 -15.95 -13.84
C GLY A 185 4.30 -14.75 -13.83
N TYR A 186 3.04 -14.96 -13.44
CA TYR A 186 2.04 -13.90 -13.30
C TYR A 186 1.86 -13.37 -11.87
N ASN A 187 2.64 -13.81 -10.88
CA ASN A 187 2.66 -13.15 -9.57
C ASN A 187 3.04 -11.67 -9.72
N TRP A 188 2.73 -10.83 -8.73
CA TRP A 188 2.96 -9.38 -8.79
C TRP A 188 4.43 -8.98 -9.06
N ASP A 189 5.39 -9.85 -8.73
CA ASP A 189 6.83 -9.71 -8.97
C ASP A 189 7.34 -10.55 -10.15
N GLY A 190 6.46 -11.37 -10.75
CA GLY A 190 6.72 -12.29 -11.84
C GLY A 190 7.01 -11.62 -13.18
N ALA A 191 7.75 -12.31 -14.04
CA ALA A 191 8.20 -11.76 -15.32
C ALA A 191 7.06 -11.55 -16.33
N ASP A 192 6.05 -12.41 -16.33
CA ASP A 192 4.91 -12.33 -17.26
C ASP A 192 3.98 -11.20 -16.84
N TYR A 193 3.72 -11.05 -15.54
CA TYR A 193 2.96 -9.92 -15.01
C TYR A 193 3.68 -8.59 -15.24
N LYS A 194 5.00 -8.51 -15.10
CA LYS A 194 5.75 -7.27 -15.39
C LYS A 194 5.51 -6.77 -16.82
N ARG A 195 5.45 -7.68 -17.81
CA ARG A 195 5.14 -7.33 -19.20
C ARG A 195 3.68 -6.90 -19.36
N LEU A 196 2.75 -7.66 -18.77
CA LEU A 196 1.32 -7.31 -18.77
C LEU A 196 1.08 -5.93 -18.17
N LYS A 197 1.73 -5.63 -17.04
CA LYS A 197 1.61 -4.36 -16.30
C LYS A 197 2.01 -3.14 -17.14
N GLU A 198 2.89 -3.29 -18.14
CA GLU A 198 3.28 -2.20 -19.04
C GLU A 198 2.12 -1.74 -19.95
N GLU A 199 1.07 -2.54 -20.10
CA GLU A 199 -0.13 -2.22 -20.87
C GLU A 199 -1.14 -1.37 -20.08
N HIS A 200 -0.91 -1.18 -18.77
CA HIS A 200 -1.83 -0.50 -17.86
C HIS A 200 -1.29 0.87 -17.40
N GLU A 201 -2.19 1.84 -17.25
CA GLU A 201 -1.84 3.16 -16.71
C GLU A 201 -1.89 3.15 -15.18
N ILE A 202 -0.73 3.22 -14.53
CA ILE A 202 -0.63 3.19 -13.06
C ILE A 202 -0.04 4.49 -12.53
N LYS A 203 -0.78 5.16 -11.64
CA LYS A 203 -0.37 6.42 -11.01
C LYS A 203 -0.41 6.32 -9.49
N ILE A 204 0.76 6.19 -8.87
CA ILE A 204 0.88 6.20 -7.41
C ILE A 204 0.78 7.64 -6.90
N ASN A 205 -0.16 7.89 -5.97
CA ASN A 205 -0.26 9.14 -5.26
C ASN A 205 0.79 9.22 -4.15
N LYS A 206 2.02 9.62 -4.52
CA LYS A 206 3.15 9.75 -3.60
C LYS A 206 2.90 10.71 -2.43
N LYS A 207 1.95 11.65 -2.56
CA LYS A 207 1.58 12.57 -1.47
C LYS A 207 0.77 11.90 -0.37
N VAL A 208 0.10 10.78 -0.67
CA VAL A 208 -0.62 9.97 0.30
C VAL A 208 0.26 8.80 0.72
N TRP A 209 0.71 7.99 -0.25
CA TRP A 209 1.39 6.73 0.02
C TRP A 209 2.71 6.87 0.77
N ASN A 210 3.52 7.89 0.45
CA ASN A 210 4.81 8.07 1.13
C ASN A 210 4.65 8.41 2.62
N ARG A 211 3.48 8.95 3.02
CA ARG A 211 3.20 9.36 4.41
C ARG A 211 2.61 8.22 5.25
N VAL A 212 2.21 7.12 4.64
CA VAL A 212 1.75 5.92 5.36
C VAL A 212 2.95 5.22 6.00
N ILE A 213 2.85 4.93 7.30
CA ILE A 213 3.90 4.27 8.08
C ILE A 213 3.51 2.79 8.28
N ILE A 214 3.91 1.94 7.33
CA ILE A 214 3.71 0.48 7.43
C ILE A 214 4.50 -0.09 8.61
N GLY A 215 3.96 -1.14 9.23
CA GLY A 215 4.38 -1.68 10.52
C GLY A 215 3.74 -0.94 11.69
N ASN A 216 2.94 0.12 11.48
CA ASN A 216 2.24 0.87 12.52
C ASN A 216 0.80 1.20 12.13
N VAL A 217 0.27 0.62 11.04
CA VAL A 217 -1.11 0.87 10.62
C VAL A 217 -2.06 0.03 11.48
N SER A 218 -1.96 -1.30 11.37
CA SER A 218 -2.72 -2.26 12.18
C SER A 218 -1.94 -2.79 13.38
N LEU A 219 -0.62 -2.66 13.37
CA LEU A 219 0.23 -3.01 14.50
C LEU A 219 0.43 -1.81 15.43
N ARG A 220 0.79 -2.11 16.68
CA ARG A 220 1.27 -1.13 17.66
C ARG A 220 2.56 -1.65 18.25
N HIS A 221 3.66 -1.06 17.78
CA HIS A 221 4.93 -1.22 18.45
C HIS A 221 4.98 -0.23 19.60
N ASP A 222 4.91 -0.72 20.84
CA ASP A 222 5.12 0.12 22.00
C ASP A 222 6.44 0.87 21.83
N THR A 223 6.42 2.18 22.07
CA THR A 223 7.65 2.93 22.22
C THR A 223 8.28 2.43 23.51
N LEU A 224 9.20 1.46 23.41
CA LEU A 224 10.14 1.18 24.50
C LEU A 224 11.07 2.39 24.61
N ILE A 225 10.54 3.46 25.20
CA ILE A 225 11.28 4.46 25.93
C ILE A 225 10.90 4.23 27.40
N SER A 226 11.28 3.07 27.95
CA SER A 226 11.53 2.98 29.39
C SER A 226 12.90 3.61 29.62
N ILE A 227 12.91 4.92 29.88
CA ILE A 227 14.04 5.53 30.57
C ILE A 227 13.76 5.27 32.04
N ASP A 228 14.38 4.24 32.60
CA ASP A 228 14.68 4.23 34.03
C ASP A 228 15.77 5.26 34.33
#